data_AF-A0A7S1XA78-F1
#
_entry.id   AF-A0A7S1XA78-F1
#
_cell.length_a   1.000
_cell.length_b   1.000
_cell.length_c   1.000
_cell.angle_alpha   90.00
_cell.angle_beta   90.00
_cell.angle_gamma   90.00
#
_symmetry.space_group_name_H-M   'P 1'
#
loop_
_entity.id
_entity.type
_entity.pdbx_description
1 polymer ?
#
loop_
_entity_poly.entity_id
_entity_poly.type
_entity_poly.pdbx_seq_one_letter_code
_entity_poly.pdbx_strand_id
1 'polypeptide(L)'
;GHSTSLSCLGTFILWFGWYGFNAVSTLAFSNMYLASRICVNTTLAAASGGLGTLLLHVVHGHRPDVTPALNGILGGLVAITAGCDAVEPYAAIAIGTLAAPCYYYSAAALLRLRIDDPIGASPVHCFCGVWGVLSVGLFG
;
A
#
# COMPACT_ATOMS: atom_id res chain seq x y z
N GLY A 1 -18.59 5.50 -4.72
CA GLY A 1 -18.27 6.11 -3.41
C GLY A 1 -18.98 7.44 -3.30
N HIS A 2 -19.71 7.68 -2.21
CA HIS A 2 -20.59 8.85 -2.08
C HIS A 2 -19.83 10.19 -1.90
N SER A 3 -18.50 10.18 -1.67
CA SER A 3 -17.63 11.37 -1.68
C SER A 3 -16.15 11.02 -1.79
N THR A 4 -15.49 11.36 -2.91
CA THR A 4 -14.04 11.17 -3.10
C THR A 4 -13.21 11.95 -2.08
N SER A 5 -13.68 13.13 -1.66
CA SER A 5 -13.02 13.94 -0.64
C SER A 5 -12.95 13.22 0.71
N LEU A 6 -14.02 12.51 1.09
CA LEU A 6 -14.04 11.74 2.33
C LEU A 6 -13.14 10.51 2.25
N SER A 7 -13.09 9.82 1.09
CA SER A 7 -12.14 8.73 0.85
C SER A 7 -10.69 9.20 0.94
N CYS A 8 -10.39 10.38 0.41
CA CYS A 8 -9.07 11.00 0.50
C CYS A 8 -8.69 11.30 1.95
N LEU A 9 -9.59 11.93 2.72
CA LEU A 9 -9.40 12.17 4.15
C LEU A 9 -9.18 10.86 4.91
N GLY A 10 -10.00 9.85 4.65
CA GLY A 10 -9.86 8.52 5.26
C GLY A 10 -8.49 7.88 4.96
N THR A 11 -8.02 8.01 3.72
CA THR A 11 -6.69 7.49 3.32
C THR A 11 -5.57 8.19 4.07
N PHE A 12 -5.64 9.52 4.25
CA PHE A 12 -4.64 10.26 5.03
C PHE A 12 -4.68 9.93 6.52
N ILE A 13 -5.86 9.73 7.10
CA ILE A 13 -6.00 9.27 8.50
C ILE A 13 -5.37 7.89 8.66
N LEU A 14 -5.64 6.97 7.73
CA LEU A 14 -5.06 5.62 7.75
C LEU A 14 -3.55 5.66 7.58
N TRP A 15 -3.03 6.45 6.64
CA TRP A 15 -1.59 6.62 6.47
C TRP A 15 -0.94 7.16 7.74
N PHE A 16 -1.49 8.25 8.31
CA PHE A 16 -1.00 8.80 9.56
C PHE A 16 -0.98 7.74 10.69
N GLY A 17 -2.08 6.99 10.85
CA GLY A 17 -2.16 5.91 11.82
C GLY A 17 -1.16 4.77 11.54
N TRP A 18 -0.78 4.55 10.28
CA TRP A 18 0.14 3.49 9.88
C TRP A 18 1.57 3.70 10.36
N TYR A 19 1.99 4.95 10.60
CA TYR A 19 3.25 5.22 11.28
C TYR A 19 3.26 4.62 12.69
N GLY A 20 2.17 4.81 13.43
CA GLY A 20 1.98 4.19 14.73
C GLY A 20 1.92 2.66 14.62
N PHE A 21 1.17 2.14 13.65
CA PHE A 21 1.04 0.70 13.40
C PHE A 21 2.40 0.05 13.17
N ASN A 22 3.21 0.55 12.23
CA ASN A 22 4.48 -0.08 11.88
C ASN A 22 5.60 0.22 12.90
N ALA A 23 5.80 1.48 13.30
CA ALA A 23 6.94 1.83 14.15
C ALA A 23 6.81 1.28 15.58
N VAL A 24 5.60 1.26 16.13
CA VAL A 24 5.34 0.77 17.51
C VAL A 24 5.35 -0.76 17.58
N SER A 25 5.16 -1.48 16.46
CA SER A 25 5.26 -2.95 16.41
C SER A 25 6.63 -3.51 16.80
N THR A 26 7.66 -2.67 16.88
CA THR A 26 8.97 -3.03 17.45
C THR A 26 8.93 -3.27 18.98
N LEU A 27 7.82 -2.94 19.65
CA LEU A 27 7.57 -3.07 21.10
C LEU A 27 8.55 -2.29 22.01
N ALA A 28 9.59 -1.67 21.44
CA ALA A 28 10.56 -0.86 22.16
C ALA A 28 11.12 0.24 21.25
N PHE A 29 10.95 1.50 21.64
CA PHE A 29 11.62 2.65 21.03
C PHE A 29 13.09 2.78 21.47
N SER A 30 13.75 1.67 21.83
CA SER A 30 15.14 1.66 22.27
C SER A 30 16.11 2.02 21.15
N ASN A 31 15.71 1.83 19.89
CA ASN A 31 16.49 2.18 18.71
C ASN A 31 15.73 3.18 17.82
N MET A 32 16.03 4.48 17.99
CA MET A 32 15.43 5.55 17.19
C MET A 32 15.81 5.48 15.71
N TYR A 33 16.96 4.90 15.37
CA TYR A 33 17.35 4.70 13.98
C TYR A 33 16.42 3.69 13.30
N LEU A 34 16.13 2.57 13.95
CA LEU A 34 15.18 1.58 13.44
C LEU A 34 13.77 2.18 13.29
N ALA A 35 13.28 2.87 14.32
CA ALA A 35 11.96 3.51 14.28
C ALA A 35 11.84 4.55 13.14
N SER A 36 12.88 5.36 12.93
CA SER A 36 12.88 6.33 11.83
C SER A 36 12.93 5.66 10.46
N ARG A 37 13.72 4.59 10.29
CA ARG A 37 13.75 3.78 9.05
C ARG A 37 12.40 3.16 8.74
N ILE A 38 11.70 2.60 9.74
CA ILE A 38 10.35 2.05 9.58
C ILE A 38 9.37 3.12 9.07
N CYS A 39 9.40 4.33 9.64
CA CYS A 39 8.57 5.44 9.18
C CYS A 39 8.89 5.85 7.74
N VAL A 40 10.18 5.90 7.37
CA VAL A 40 10.61 6.17 6.00
C VAL A 40 10.09 5.09 5.04
N ASN A 41 10.31 3.82 5.36
CA ASN A 41 9.83 2.68 4.57
C ASN A 41 8.31 2.74 4.36
N THR A 42 7.56 3.03 5.43
CA THR A 42 6.10 3.17 5.41
C THR A 42 5.64 4.25 4.42
N THR A 43 6.27 5.43 4.47
CA THR A 43 5.95 6.55 3.57
C THR A 43 6.30 6.24 2.11
N LEU A 44 7.48 5.66 1.88
CA LEU A 44 7.97 5.36 0.54
C LEU A 44 7.11 4.30 -0.15
N ALA A 45 6.72 3.25 0.57
CA ALA A 45 5.83 2.22 0.04
C ALA A 45 4.43 2.76 -0.27
N ALA A 46 3.86 3.58 0.61
CA ALA A 46 2.58 4.24 0.39
C ALA A 46 2.60 5.15 -0.85
N ALA A 47 3.61 6.01 -0.95
CA ALA A 47 3.77 6.93 -2.08
C ALA A 47 3.98 6.19 -3.41
N SER A 48 4.85 5.19 -3.42
CA SER A 48 5.15 4.40 -4.63
C SER A 48 3.97 3.52 -5.06
N GLY A 49 3.21 2.95 -4.13
CA GLY A 49 1.97 2.20 -4.43
C GLY A 49 0.87 3.09 -4.99
N GLY A 50 0.66 4.29 -4.43
CA GLY A 50 -0.27 5.28 -4.96
C GLY A 50 0.10 5.75 -6.37
N LEU A 51 1.35 6.17 -6.56
CA LEU A 51 1.86 6.60 -7.86
C LEU A 51 1.85 5.47 -8.89
N GLY A 52 2.30 4.28 -8.51
CA GLY A 52 2.30 3.10 -9.38
C GLY A 52 0.89 2.76 -9.84
N THR A 53 -0.10 2.86 -8.95
CA THR A 53 -1.51 2.58 -9.30
C THR A 53 -2.09 3.66 -10.22
N LEU A 54 -1.78 4.93 -9.97
CA LEU A 54 -2.18 6.02 -10.85
C LEU A 54 -1.56 5.86 -12.26
N LEU A 55 -0.27 5.53 -12.32
CA LEU A 55 0.44 5.27 -13.58
C LEU A 55 -0.17 4.09 -14.32
N LEU A 56 -0.42 2.96 -13.63
CA LEU A 56 -1.08 1.79 -14.24
C LEU A 56 -2.46 2.14 -14.77
N HIS A 57 -3.24 2.93 -14.03
CA HIS A 57 -4.56 3.37 -14.46
C HIS A 57 -4.52 4.17 -15.77
N VAL A 58 -3.59 5.13 -15.86
CA VAL A 58 -3.37 5.97 -17.05
C VAL A 58 -2.83 5.15 -18.23
N VAL A 59 -1.87 4.24 -18.00
CA VAL A 59 -1.32 3.36 -19.03
C VAL A 59 -2.39 2.44 -19.65
N HIS A 60 -3.40 2.05 -18.87
CA HIS A 60 -4.56 1.31 -19.37
C HIS A 60 -5.60 2.17 -20.09
N GLY A 61 -5.27 3.42 -20.43
CA GLY A 61 -6.10 4.30 -21.26
C GLY A 61 -7.17 5.08 -20.50
N HIS A 62 -7.16 5.05 -19.17
CA HIS A 62 -8.09 5.83 -18.36
C HIS A 62 -7.55 7.25 -18.11
N ARG A 63 -8.46 8.19 -17.83
CA ARG A 63 -8.06 9.53 -17.39
C ARG A 63 -7.48 9.45 -15.98
N PRO A 64 -6.54 10.34 -15.61
CA PRO A 64 -6.05 10.41 -14.24
C PRO A 64 -7.20 10.52 -13.24
N ASP A 65 -7.32 9.55 -12.34
CA ASP A 65 -8.32 9.48 -11.27
C ASP A 65 -7.60 9.16 -9.96
N VAL A 66 -7.91 9.95 -8.94
CA VAL A 66 -7.35 9.78 -7.59
C VAL A 66 -7.95 8.56 -6.89
N THR A 67 -9.16 8.15 -7.24
CA THR A 67 -9.91 7.08 -6.56
C THR A 67 -9.13 5.75 -6.52
N PRO A 68 -8.66 5.19 -7.64
CA PRO A 68 -7.82 3.98 -7.60
C PRO A 68 -6.46 4.25 -6.94
N ALA A 69 -5.90 5.46 -7.07
CA ALA A 69 -4.64 5.82 -6.43
C ALA A 69 -4.72 5.79 -4.89
N LEU A 70 -5.86 6.16 -4.30
CA LEU A 70 -6.10 6.07 -2.85
C LEU A 70 -5.99 4.61 -2.37
N ASN A 71 -6.59 3.67 -3.08
CA ASN A 71 -6.43 2.25 -2.77
C ASN A 71 -5.01 1.74 -3.05
N GLY A 72 -4.33 2.30 -4.05
CA GLY A 72 -2.91 2.05 -4.29
C GLY A 72 -2.01 2.46 -3.12
N ILE A 73 -2.30 3.60 -2.48
CA ILE A 73 -1.62 4.07 -1.26
C ILE A 73 -1.82 3.03 -0.14
N LEU A 74 -3.06 2.61 0.10
CA LEU A 74 -3.37 1.60 1.10
C LEU A 74 -2.71 0.24 0.78
N GLY A 75 -2.69 -0.15 -0.50
CA GLY A 75 -2.01 -1.37 -0.95
C GLY A 75 -0.51 -1.35 -0.67
N GLY A 76 0.15 -0.20 -0.89
CA GLY A 76 1.56 -0.01 -0.54
C GLY A 76 1.82 -0.07 0.97
N LEU A 77 0.95 0.55 1.77
CA LEU A 77 1.00 0.49 3.24
C LEU A 77 0.83 -0.95 3.75
N VAL A 78 -0.14 -1.70 3.20
CA VAL A 78 -0.33 -3.12 3.53
C VAL A 78 0.90 -3.93 3.14
N ALA A 79 1.43 -3.74 1.93
CA ALA A 79 2.54 -4.55 1.43
C ALA A 79 3.83 -4.37 2.27
N ILE A 80 4.14 -3.16 2.74
CA ILE A 80 5.35 -2.94 3.54
C ILE A 80 5.22 -3.42 4.98
N THR A 81 3.99 -3.62 5.48
CA THR A 81 3.72 -3.90 6.90
C THR A 81 4.51 -5.10 7.43
N ALA A 82 4.62 -6.18 6.64
CA ALA A 82 5.28 -7.41 7.09
C ALA A 82 6.81 -7.30 7.23
N GLY A 83 7.46 -6.40 6.49
CA GLY A 83 8.92 -6.28 6.44
C GLY A 83 9.43 -4.87 6.71
N CYS A 84 8.61 -4.01 7.30
CA CYS A 84 8.91 -2.59 7.44
C CYS A 84 10.18 -2.30 8.26
N ASP A 85 10.58 -3.21 9.15
CA ASP A 85 11.79 -3.21 9.96
C ASP A 85 12.97 -3.95 9.31
N ALA A 86 12.66 -4.95 8.48
CA ALA A 86 13.63 -5.87 7.85
C ALA A 86 14.25 -5.35 6.55
N VAL A 87 13.57 -4.45 5.82
CA VAL A 87 14.04 -3.99 4.50
C VAL A 87 14.65 -2.59 4.53
N GLU A 88 15.47 -2.30 3.52
CA GLU A 88 16.03 -0.97 3.27
C GLU A 88 15.06 -0.05 2.47
N PRO A 89 15.19 1.28 2.56
CA PRO A 89 14.27 2.23 1.89
C PRO A 89 14.08 2.05 0.39
N TYR A 90 15.12 1.62 -0.34
CA TYR A 90 14.99 1.36 -1.77
C TYR A 90 14.07 0.15 -2.04
N ALA A 91 14.11 -0.87 -1.19
CA ALA A 91 13.25 -2.04 -1.29
C ALA A 91 11.80 -1.67 -0.94
N ALA A 92 11.57 -0.76 0.01
CA ALA A 92 10.23 -0.26 0.31
C ALA A 92 9.56 0.41 -0.90
N ILE A 93 10.32 1.15 -1.72
CA ILE A 93 9.84 1.72 -2.99
C ILE A 93 9.46 0.60 -3.97
N ALA A 94 10.30 -0.44 -4.11
CA ALA A 94 10.02 -1.57 -4.99
C ALA A 94 8.76 -2.35 -4.54
N ILE A 95 8.64 -2.62 -3.24
CA ILE A 95 7.50 -3.32 -2.64
C ILE A 95 6.20 -2.54 -2.88
N GLY A 96 6.20 -1.23 -2.61
CA GLY A 96 5.04 -0.38 -2.87
C GLY A 96 4.68 -0.30 -4.35
N THR A 97 5.68 -0.12 -5.23
CA THR A 97 5.47 -0.12 -6.70
C THR A 97 4.84 -1.42 -7.19
N LEU A 98 5.29 -2.57 -6.68
CA LEU A 98 4.78 -3.89 -7.06
C LEU A 98 3.45 -4.25 -6.38
N ALA A 99 3.07 -3.56 -5.30
CA ALA A 99 1.72 -3.66 -4.74
C ALA A 99 0.66 -3.05 -5.69
N ALA A 100 1.03 -2.07 -6.52
CA ALA A 100 0.12 -1.46 -7.47
C ALA A 100 -0.49 -2.45 -8.49
N PRO A 101 0.28 -3.27 -9.23
CA PRO A 101 -0.29 -4.29 -10.10
C PRO A 101 -1.02 -5.40 -9.32
N CYS A 102 -0.58 -5.76 -8.11
CA CYS A 102 -1.30 -6.69 -7.24
C CYS A 102 -2.72 -6.19 -6.96
N TYR A 103 -2.86 -4.93 -6.55
CA TYR A 103 -4.16 -4.29 -6.35
C TYR A 103 -4.96 -4.19 -7.66
N TYR A 104 -4.37 -3.60 -8.70
CA TYR A 104 -5.08 -3.23 -9.93
C TYR A 104 -5.66 -4.45 -10.65
N TYR A 105 -4.87 -5.50 -10.82
CA TYR A 105 -5.30 -6.70 -11.53
C TYR A 105 -6.20 -7.60 -10.70
N SER A 106 -6.00 -7.67 -9.37
CA SER A 106 -6.91 -8.44 -8.51
C SER A 106 -8.29 -7.78 -8.42
N ALA A 107 -8.38 -6.45 -8.33
CA ALA A 107 -9.64 -5.72 -8.39
C ALA A 107 -10.39 -6.00 -9.71
N ALA A 108 -9.69 -5.92 -10.84
CA ALA A 108 -10.27 -6.26 -12.14
C ALA A 108 -10.68 -7.75 -12.24
N ALA A 109 -9.91 -8.66 -11.65
CA ALA A 109 -10.23 -10.09 -11.63
C ALA A 109 -11.49 -10.39 -10.82
N LEU A 110 -11.66 -9.80 -9.63
CA LEU A 110 -12.87 -9.99 -8.82
C LEU A 110 -14.12 -9.51 -9.55
N LEU A 111 -14.05 -8.35 -10.21
CA LEU A 111 -15.15 -7.84 -11.05
C LEU A 111 -15.49 -8.81 -12.19
N ARG A 112 -14.49 -9.37 -12.87
CA ARG A 112 -14.69 -10.39 -13.94
C ARG A 112 -15.33 -11.67 -13.40
N LEU A 113 -15.02 -12.04 -12.16
CA LEU A 113 -15.61 -13.16 -11.44
C LEU A 113 -17.00 -12.84 -10.85
N ARG A 114 -17.52 -11.63 -11.08
CA ARG A 114 -18.79 -11.14 -10.51
C ARG A 114 -18.80 -11.12 -8.99
N ILE A 115 -17.63 -10.92 -8.38
CA ILE A 115 -17.48 -10.67 -6.95
C ILE A 115 -17.42 -9.16 -6.78
N ASP A 116 -18.48 -8.60 -6.20
CA ASP A 116 -18.55 -7.18 -5.90
C ASP A 116 -17.89 -6.91 -4.54
N ASP A 117 -16.71 -6.29 -4.58
CA ASP A 117 -16.00 -5.80 -3.40
C ASP A 117 -16.22 -4.27 -3.30
N PRO A 118 -17.13 -3.79 -2.42
CA PRO A 118 -17.62 -2.41 -2.46
C PRO A 118 -16.54 -1.34 -2.27
N ILE A 119 -15.44 -1.70 -1.62
CA ILE A 119 -14.34 -0.78 -1.28
C ILE A 119 -12.98 -1.25 -1.84
N GLY A 120 -12.93 -2.43 -2.46
CA GLY A 120 -11.68 -3.05 -2.88
C GLY A 120 -10.84 -3.55 -1.69
N ALA A 121 -11.48 -3.98 -0.61
CA ALA A 121 -10.80 -4.45 0.60
C ALA A 121 -9.94 -5.68 0.33
N SER A 122 -10.44 -6.64 -0.45
CA SER A 122 -9.72 -7.88 -0.75
C SER A 122 -8.49 -7.61 -1.63
N PRO A 123 -8.58 -6.86 -2.75
CA PRO A 123 -7.41 -6.39 -3.49
C PRO A 123 -6.34 -5.72 -2.64
N VAL A 124 -6.74 -4.80 -1.75
CA VAL A 124 -5.82 -4.05 -0.89
C VAL A 124 -5.21 -4.92 0.20
N HIS A 125 -6.02 -5.66 0.97
CA HIS A 125 -5.54 -6.34 2.17
C HIS A 125 -5.07 -7.77 1.91
N CYS A 126 -5.76 -8.53 1.05
CA CYS A 126 -5.40 -9.91 0.76
C CYS A 126 -4.27 -9.97 -0.26
N PHE A 127 -4.47 -9.41 -1.46
CA PHE A 127 -3.49 -9.56 -2.55
C PHE A 127 -2.21 -8.78 -2.29
N CYS A 128 -2.28 -7.51 -1.90
CA CYS A 128 -1.08 -6.76 -1.52
C CYS A 128 -0.47 -7.27 -0.21
N GLY A 129 -1.26 -7.82 0.71
CA GLY A 129 -0.75 -8.46 1.94
C GLY A 129 0.07 -9.71 1.66
N VAL A 130 -0.43 -10.60 0.79
CA VAL A 130 0.32 -11.77 0.31
C VAL A 130 1.62 -11.34 -0.36
N TRP A 131 1.57 -10.33 -1.24
CA TRP A 131 2.77 -9.76 -1.84
C TRP A 131 3.75 -9.22 -0.79
N GLY A 132 3.26 -8.52 0.23
CA GLY A 132 4.07 -8.00 1.33
C GLY A 132 4.80 -9.09 2.10
N VAL A 133 4.10 -10.16 2.48
CA VAL A 133 4.70 -11.31 3.20
C VAL A 133 5.77 -11.99 2.34
N LEU A 134 5.49 -12.20 1.05
CA LEU A 134 6.48 -12.78 0.12
C LEU A 134 7.70 -11.87 -0.06
N SER A 135 7.49 -10.56 -0.10
CA SER A 135 8.56 -9.56 -0.26
C SER A 135 9.57 -9.58 0.88
N VAL A 136 9.16 -9.96 2.09
CA VAL A 136 10.09 -10.13 3.23
C VAL A 136 11.17 -11.16 2.88
N GLY A 137 10.78 -12.31 2.29
CA GLY A 137 11.74 -13.34 1.91
C GLY A 137 12.63 -12.98 0.70
N LEU A 138 12.26 -11.93 -0.05
CA LEU A 138 13.00 -11.48 -1.23
C LEU A 138 13.95 -10.32 -0.93
N PHE A 139 13.59 -9.44 0.00
CA PHE A 139 14.27 -8.18 0.26
C PHE A 139 14.75 -7.99 1.70
N GLY A 140 14.25 -8.80 2.65
CA GLY A 140 14.58 -8.71 4.08
C GLY A 140 15.68 -9.65 4.52
#